data_AF-A0A0E3TV38-F1
#
_entry.id   AF-A0A0E3TV38-F1
#
_cell.length_a   1.000
_cell.length_b   1.000
_cell.length_c   1.000
_cell.angle_alpha   90.00
_cell.angle_beta   90.00
_cell.angle_gamma   90.00
#
_symmetry.space_group_name_H-M   'P 1'
#
loop_
_entity.id
_entity.type
_entity.pdbx_description
1 polymer ?
#
loop_
_entity_poly.entity_id
_entity_poly.type
_entity_poly.pdbx_seq_one_letter_code
_entity_poly.pdbx_strand_id
1 'polypeptide(L)' 'DISNADRLGSSEVAQVQLVVDGVKLMVEMEKKLEKGEAIDSMIPAQK' A
#
# COMPACT_ATOMS: atom_id res chain seq x y z
N ASP A 1 -2.66 11.44 -6.31
CA ASP A 1 -3.85 10.62 -6.03
C ASP A 1 -3.43 9.15 -6.09
N ILE A 2 -3.96 8.31 -5.21
CA ILE A 2 -3.56 6.89 -5.06
C ILE A 2 -4.82 6.03 -5.23
N SER A 3 -4.78 5.10 -6.18
CA SER A 3 -5.90 4.21 -6.48
C SER A 3 -5.41 2.83 -6.91
N ASN A 4 -6.28 1.83 -6.82
CA ASN A 4 -6.03 0.50 -7.37
C ASN A 4 -6.03 0.54 -8.91
N ALA A 5 -5.13 -0.22 -9.54
CA ALA A 5 -5.04 -0.31 -11.00
C ALA A 5 -6.11 -1.22 -11.60
N ASP A 6 -6.44 -2.32 -10.93
CA ASP A 6 -7.41 -3.30 -11.44
C ASP A 6 -8.86 -2.82 -11.27
N ARG A 7 -9.67 -3.12 -12.29
CA ARG A 7 -11.09 -2.76 -12.35
C ARG A 7 -12.01 -3.95 -12.67
N LEU A 8 -11.47 -5.06 -13.15
CA LEU A 8 -12.21 -6.27 -13.54
C LEU A 8 -11.54 -7.50 -12.93
N GLY A 9 -12.33 -8.53 -12.62
CA GLY A 9 -11.81 -9.80 -12.07
C GLY A 9 -11.65 -9.85 -10.55
N SER A 10 -12.10 -8.81 -9.85
CA SER A 10 -12.10 -8.71 -8.39
C SER A 10 -13.37 -8.02 -7.91
N SER A 11 -13.84 -8.32 -6.70
CA SER A 11 -14.98 -7.59 -6.12
C SER A 11 -14.59 -6.14 -5.78
N GLU A 12 -15.58 -5.24 -5.73
CA GLU A 12 -15.39 -3.84 -5.31
C GLU A 12 -14.78 -3.77 -3.90
N VAL A 13 -15.20 -4.66 -3.00
CA VAL A 13 -14.64 -4.77 -1.65
C VAL A 13 -13.14 -5.12 -1.69
N ALA A 14 -12.75 -6.08 -2.54
CA ALA A 14 -11.34 -6.45 -2.69
C ALA A 14 -10.50 -5.31 -3.28
N GLN A 15 -11.06 -4.58 -4.24
CA GLN A 15 -10.43 -3.39 -4.83
C GLN A 15 -10.19 -2.29 -3.79
N VAL A 16 -11.20 -1.97 -2.98
CA VAL A 16 -11.07 -0.97 -1.92
C VAL A 16 -10.11 -1.44 -0.84
N GLN A 17 -10.17 -2.71 -0.44
CA GLN A 17 -9.24 -3.26 0.55
C GLN A 17 -7.78 -3.16 0.10
N LEU A 18 -7.50 -3.39 -1.20
CA LEU A 18 -6.16 -3.22 -1.75
C LEU A 18 -5.66 -1.78 -1.64
N VAL A 19 -6.52 -0.79 -1.87
CA VAL A 19 -6.16 0.63 -1.66
C VAL A 19 -5.93 0.93 -0.19
N VAL A 20 -6.81 0.47 0.70
CA VAL A 20 -6.69 0.67 2.15
C VAL A 20 -5.37 0.12 2.68
N ASP A 21 -5.03 -1.12 2.32
CA ASP A 21 -3.81 -1.78 2.75
C ASP A 21 -2.56 -1.08 2.21
N GLY A 22 -2.58 -0.72 0.91
CA GLY A 22 -1.46 -0.02 0.27
C GLY A 22 -1.20 1.35 0.89
N VAL A 23 -2.26 2.15 1.10
CA VAL A 23 -2.13 3.47 1.72
C VAL A 23 -1.64 3.37 3.15
N LYS A 24 -2.15 2.41 3.94
CA LYS A 24 -1.68 2.20 5.31
C LYS A 24 -0.18 1.89 5.36
N LEU A 25 0.29 1.00 4.48
CA LEU A 25 1.71 0.66 4.40
C LEU A 25 2.57 1.88 4.03
N MET A 26 2.15 2.67 3.04
CA MET A 26 2.87 3.88 2.63
C MET A 26 2.96 4.91 3.76
N VAL A 27 1.89 5.09 4.53
CA VAL A 27 1.89 5.99 5.70
C VAL A 27 2.87 5.51 6.78
N GLU A 28 2.97 4.20 7.01
CA GLU A 28 3.94 3.65 7.98
C GLU A 28 5.38 3.79 7.50
N MET A 29 5.63 3.58 6.20
CA MET A 29 6.94 3.81 5.58
C MET A 29 7.36 5.27 5.70
N GLU A 30 6.46 6.21 5.39
CA GLU A 30 6.75 7.65 5.49
C GLU A 30 7.15 8.05 6.92
N LYS A 31 6.39 7.60 7.93
CA LYS A 31 6.69 7.86 9.35
C LYS A 31 8.03 7.29 9.80
N LYS A 32 8.51 6.21 9.19
CA LYS A 32 9.84 5.66 9.46
C LYS A 32 10.93 6.49 8.80
N LEU A 33 10.73 6.88 7.55
CA LEU A 33 11.65 7.76 6.83
C LEU A 33 11.79 9.13 7.52
N GLU A 34 10.71 9.70 8.05
CA GLU A 34 10.74 10.93 8.86
C GLU A 34 11.64 10.82 10.10
N LYS A 35 11.84 9.60 10.63
CA LYS A 35 12.72 9.29 11.75
C LYS A 35 14.13 8.86 11.33
N GLY A 36 14.40 8.80 10.03
CA GLY A 36 15.65 8.29 9.47
C GLY A 36 15.80 6.76 9.54
N GLU A 37 14.71 6.02 9.75
CA GLU A 37 14.72 4.56 9.75
C GLU A 37 14.60 3.99 8.33
N ALA A 38 15.28 2.86 8.07
CA ALA A 38 15.22 2.18 6.78
C ALA A 38 13.88 1.43 6.58
N ILE A 39 13.40 1.38 5.33
CA ILE A 39 12.12 0.74 4.96
C ILE A 39 12.28 -0.50 4.06
N ASP A 40 13.50 -0.95 3.79
CA ASP A 40 13.79 -2.07 2.86
C ASP A 40 13.06 -3.36 3.25
N SER A 41 12.88 -3.60 4.55
CA SER A 41 12.14 -4.76 5.08
C SER A 41 10.62 -4.67 4.92
N MET A 42 10.10 -3.51 4.51
CA MET A 42 8.67 -3.25 4.34
C MET A 42 8.24 -3.30 2.87
N ILE A 43 9.18 -3.41 1.93
CA ILE A 43 8.86 -3.48 0.50
C ILE A 43 8.00 -4.73 0.24
N PRO A 44 6.74 -4.56 -0.17
CA PRO A 44 5.83 -5.67 -0.36
C PRO A 44 6.25 -6.51 -1.57
N ALA A 45 6.05 -7.82 -1.50
CA ALA A 45 6.18 -8.68 -2.67
C ALA A 45 5.12 -8.33 -3.71
N GLN A 46 5.44 -8.55 -5.00
CA GLN A 46 4.48 -8.39 -6.09
C GLN A 46 3.25 -9.27 -5.82
N LYS A 47 2.06 -8.65 -5.79
CA LYS A 47 0.78 -9.36 -5.74
C LYS A 47 0.46 -10.04 -7.08
#